data_AF-A0A0F9EJ19-F1
#
_entry.id   AF-A0A0F9EJ19-F1
#
_cell.length_a   1.000
_cell.length_b   1.000
_cell.length_c   1.000
_cell.angle_alpha   90.00
_cell.angle_beta   90.00
_cell.angle_gamma   90.00
#
_symmetry.space_group_name_H-M   'P 1'
#
loop_
_entity.id
_entity.type
_entity.pdbx_description
1 polymer ?
#
loop_
_entity_poly.entity_id
_entity_poly.type
_entity_poly.pdbx_seq_one_letter_code
_entity_poly.pdbx_strand_id
1 'polypeptide(L)'
;MIEFKKNDPQVSNLVRLCYPSYKGRRTIKVDKRETYRLRDYWDGGSRYHAEFVHLPTNRLVQLEQLDYEHQKASNPFNLSIGKIKLTPDIAVVENVIFCGKDLGVRVYVHPDTFAEKFNK
;
A
#
# COMPACT_ATOMS: atom_id res chain seq x y z
N MET A 1 -12.69 -3.09 -5.19
CA MET A 1 -11.53 -3.99 -5.29
C MET A 1 -11.56 -4.79 -6.58
N ILE A 2 -10.48 -4.73 -7.37
CA ILE A 2 -10.24 -5.52 -8.60
C ILE A 2 -8.98 -6.37 -8.40
N GLU A 3 -8.95 -7.56 -9.00
CA GLU A 3 -7.78 -8.45 -8.94
C GLU A 3 -7.02 -8.47 -10.27
N PHE A 4 -5.70 -8.41 -10.17
CA PHE A 4 -4.76 -8.48 -11.27
C PHE A 4 -3.85 -9.69 -11.10
N LYS A 5 -3.45 -10.29 -12.23
CA LYS A 5 -2.38 -11.30 -12.21
C LYS A 5 -1.08 -10.61 -11.82
N LYS A 6 -0.18 -11.34 -11.14
CA LYS A 6 1.13 -10.80 -10.70
C LYS A 6 1.91 -10.09 -11.82
N ASN A 7 1.90 -10.68 -13.02
CA ASN A 7 2.67 -10.22 -14.16
C ASN A 7 1.90 -9.19 -15.02
N ASP A 8 0.73 -8.75 -14.57
CA ASP A 8 -0.02 -7.72 -15.28
C ASP A 8 0.79 -6.41 -15.28
N PRO A 9 1.08 -5.82 -16.46
CA PRO A 9 1.91 -4.62 -16.57
C PRO A 9 1.41 -3.44 -15.73
N GLN A 10 0.09 -3.34 -15.48
CA GLN A 10 -0.49 -2.22 -14.73
C GLN A 10 -0.06 -2.19 -13.26
N VAL A 11 0.19 -3.36 -12.67
CA VAL A 11 0.52 -3.49 -11.23
C VAL A 11 1.91 -4.06 -10.98
N SER A 12 2.46 -4.83 -11.91
CA SER A 12 3.75 -5.51 -11.72
C SER A 12 4.92 -4.54 -11.54
N ASN A 13 4.90 -3.40 -12.24
CA ASN A 13 5.92 -2.36 -12.09
C ASN A 13 5.88 -1.72 -10.69
N LEU A 14 4.68 -1.43 -10.17
CA LEU A 14 4.51 -0.87 -8.82
C LEU A 14 5.04 -1.85 -7.76
N VAL A 15 4.66 -3.13 -7.88
CA VAL A 15 5.10 -4.15 -6.92
C VAL A 15 6.61 -4.39 -6.97
N ARG A 16 7.22 -4.40 -8.16
CA ARG A 16 8.68 -4.54 -8.30
C ARG A 16 9.45 -3.34 -7.76
N LEU A 17 8.89 -2.13 -7.90
CA LEU A 17 9.48 -0.91 -7.35
C LEU A 17 9.54 -0.96 -5.82
N CYS A 18 8.43 -1.33 -5.18
CA CYS A 18 8.33 -1.41 -3.72
C CYS A 18 9.02 -2.65 -3.13
N TYR A 19 8.89 -3.79 -3.80
CA TYR A 19 9.38 -5.08 -3.31
C TYR A 19 10.12 -5.84 -4.42
N PRO A 20 11.36 -5.44 -4.75
CA PRO A 20 12.13 -6.06 -5.83
C PRO A 20 12.32 -7.58 -5.66
N SER A 21 12.41 -8.04 -4.41
CA SER A 21 12.55 -9.45 -4.06
C SER A 21 11.21 -10.21 -3.93
N TYR A 22 10.08 -9.61 -4.30
CA TYR A 22 8.75 -10.21 -4.12
C TYR A 22 8.54 -11.46 -5.01
N LYS A 23 8.58 -12.63 -4.37
CA LYS A 23 8.41 -13.94 -5.01
C LYS A 23 6.99 -14.51 -4.88
N GLY A 24 6.04 -13.76 -4.30
CA GLY A 24 4.67 -14.24 -4.11
C GLY A 24 4.01 -14.68 -5.42
N ARG A 25 3.13 -15.67 -5.35
CA ARG A 25 2.40 -16.26 -6.51
C ARG A 25 0.96 -15.78 -6.64
N ARG A 26 0.51 -14.97 -5.68
CA ARG A 26 -0.89 -14.55 -5.53
C ARG A 26 -1.24 -13.40 -6.48
N THR A 27 -2.54 -13.21 -6.69
CA THR A 27 -3.07 -12.04 -7.39
C THR A 27 -2.80 -10.78 -6.57
N ILE A 28 -2.63 -9.65 -7.27
CA ILE A 28 -2.48 -8.34 -6.67
C ILE A 28 -3.88 -7.71 -6.62
N LYS A 29 -4.30 -7.28 -5.45
CA LYS A 29 -5.61 -6.64 -5.26
C LYS A 29 -5.46 -5.14 -5.28
N VAL A 30 -6.18 -4.46 -6.16
CA VAL A 30 -6.20 -3.00 -6.24
C VAL A 30 -7.53 -2.50 -5.69
N ASP A 31 -7.50 -1.54 -4.79
CA ASP A 31 -8.69 -0.96 -4.17
C ASP A 31 -8.61 0.56 -4.07
N LYS A 32 -9.76 1.22 -4.13
CA LYS A 32 -9.83 2.68 -4.06
C LYS A 32 -10.03 3.15 -2.63
N ARG A 33 -9.29 4.18 -2.21
CA ARG A 33 -9.40 4.83 -0.89
C ARG A 33 -9.01 6.29 -0.97
N GLU A 34 -9.71 7.13 -0.22
CA GLU A 34 -9.33 8.54 -0.02
C GLU A 34 -8.32 8.69 1.12
N THR A 35 -8.34 7.76 2.07
CA THR A 35 -7.42 7.74 3.22
C THR A 35 -6.84 6.34 3.42
N TYR A 36 -5.56 6.29 3.78
CA TYR A 36 -4.86 5.07 4.16
C TYR A 36 -4.47 5.14 5.64
N ARG A 37 -4.73 4.06 6.37
CA ARG A 37 -4.34 3.93 7.78
C ARG A 37 -3.05 3.15 7.85
N LEU A 38 -1.97 3.84 8.18
CA LEU A 38 -0.66 3.23 8.36
C LEU A 38 -0.67 2.34 9.60
N ARG A 39 -0.13 1.12 9.45
CA ARG A 39 0.08 0.15 10.53
C ARG A 39 1.47 -0.42 10.35
N ASP A 40 2.41 -0.08 11.23
CA ASP A 40 3.75 -0.67 11.23
C ASP A 40 4.01 -1.50 12.50
N TYR A 41 3.04 -2.33 12.86
CA TYR A 41 3.14 -3.18 14.05
C TYR A 41 2.64 -4.59 13.76
N TRP A 42 3.06 -5.53 14.61
CA TRP A 42 2.53 -6.89 14.60
C TRP A 42 1.17 -6.94 15.30
N ASP A 43 0.17 -7.49 14.63
CA ASP A 43 -1.19 -7.64 15.14
C ASP A 43 -1.71 -9.05 14.87
N GLY A 44 -1.91 -9.84 15.92
CA GLY A 44 -2.40 -11.22 15.80
C GLY A 44 -1.55 -12.11 14.88
N GLY A 45 -0.22 -11.91 14.87
CA GLY A 45 0.69 -12.62 13.97
C GLY A 45 0.73 -12.08 12.54
N SER A 46 0.01 -10.99 12.24
CA SER A 46 0.10 -10.27 10.96
C SER A 46 1.03 -9.07 11.07
N ARG A 47 1.79 -8.76 10.01
CA ARG A 47 2.49 -7.49 9.84
C ARG A 47 2.21 -6.95 8.45
N TYR A 48 2.04 -5.63 8.38
CA TYR A 48 1.80 -4.91 7.14
C TYR A 48 3.03 -4.04 6.88
N HIS A 49 3.57 -4.11 5.67
CA HIS A 49 4.61 -3.21 5.21
C HIS A 49 4.00 -2.36 4.11
N ALA A 50 4.07 -1.04 4.24
CA ALA A 50 3.50 -0.12 3.27
C ALA A 50 4.61 0.72 2.64
N GLU A 51 4.63 0.75 1.32
CA GLU A 51 5.49 1.61 0.52
C GLU A 51 4.63 2.59 -0.28
N PHE A 52 5.11 3.81 -0.47
CA PHE A 52 4.38 4.86 -1.18
C PHE A 52 5.03 5.13 -2.53
N VAL A 53 4.22 5.23 -3.57
CA VAL A 53 4.69 5.46 -4.95
C VAL A 53 4.03 6.71 -5.51
N HIS A 54 4.85 7.64 -6.00
CA HIS A 54 4.39 8.73 -6.85
C HIS A 54 4.15 8.20 -8.26
N LEU A 55 2.90 8.10 -8.66
CA LEU A 55 2.45 7.47 -9.90
C LEU A 55 2.96 8.18 -11.16
N PRO A 56 3.00 9.52 -11.26
CA PRO A 56 3.51 10.19 -12.45
C PRO A 56 4.99 9.92 -12.72
N THR A 57 5.83 9.91 -11.67
CA THR A 57 7.28 9.71 -11.81
C THR A 57 7.73 8.26 -11.60
N ASN A 58 6.82 7.40 -11.12
CA ASN A 58 7.07 6.03 -10.71
C ASN A 58 8.26 5.90 -9.75
N ARG A 59 8.25 6.72 -8.68
CA ARG A 59 9.31 6.76 -7.65
C ARG A 59 8.74 6.51 -6.27
N LEU A 60 9.55 5.93 -5.40
CA LEU A 60 9.20 5.81 -3.98
C LEU A 60 9.16 7.19 -3.33
N VAL A 61 8.17 7.40 -2.48
CA VAL A 61 7.94 8.63 -1.72
C VAL A 61 8.14 8.32 -0.25
N GLN A 62 8.85 9.21 0.46
CA GLN A 62 9.04 9.06 1.89
C GLN A 62 7.82 9.54 2.65
N LEU A 63 7.55 8.97 3.82
CA LEU A 63 6.36 9.28 4.61
C LEU A 63 6.28 10.77 4.99
N GLU A 64 7.43 11.41 5.20
CA GLU A 64 7.59 12.83 5.55
C GLU A 64 7.16 13.78 4.43
N GLN A 65 7.07 13.28 3.19
CA GLN A 65 6.64 14.03 2.02
C GLN A 65 5.12 13.96 1.81
N LEU A 66 4.41 13.17 2.63
CA LEU A 66 2.97 12.96 2.53
C LEU A 66 2.23 13.78 3.58
N ASP A 67 0.96 14.05 3.31
CA ASP A 67 0.02 14.62 4.28
C ASP A 67 -0.33 13.55 5.33
N TYR A 68 0.58 13.39 6.29
CA TYR A 68 0.58 12.37 7.32
C TYR A 68 0.15 12.97 8.66
N GLU A 69 -1.02 12.55 9.13
CA GLU A 69 -1.48 12.82 10.48
C GLU A 69 -1.01 11.72 11.43
N HIS A 70 0.05 12.00 12.20
CA HIS A 70 0.47 11.13 13.30
C HIS A 70 -0.56 11.18 14.43
N GLN A 71 -1.11 10.05 14.87
CA GLN A 71 -1.90 10.05 16.11
C GLN A 71 -0.99 10.35 17.30
N LYS A 72 -1.23 11.49 17.97
CA LYS A 72 -0.51 11.89 19.19
C LYS A 72 -0.95 11.11 20.43
N ALA A 73 -2.08 10.42 20.37
CA ALA A 73 -2.56 9.62 21.47
C ALA A 73 -1.67 8.37 21.62
N SER A 74 -1.04 8.22 22.79
CA SER A 74 -0.44 6.95 23.20
C SER A 74 -1.55 5.91 23.16
N ASN A 75 -1.52 5.06 22.14
CA ASN A 75 -2.37 3.88 22.17
C ASN A 75 -1.81 2.97 23.31
N PRO A 76 -2.63 2.18 23.99
CA PRO A 76 -2.20 1.36 25.14
C PRO A 76 -1.10 0.32 24.83
N PHE A 77 -0.75 0.18 23.55
CA PHE A 77 0.28 -0.68 22.98
C PHE A 77 1.42 0.13 22.28
N ASN A 78 1.46 1.47 22.42
CA ASN A 78 2.40 2.39 21.75
C ASN A 78 2.55 2.22 20.22
N LEU A 79 1.47 1.81 19.54
CA LEU A 79 1.56 1.57 18.10
C LEU A 79 1.49 2.90 17.34
N SER A 80 2.46 3.11 16.45
CA SER A 80 2.46 4.20 15.48
C SER A 80 1.30 4.00 14.51
N ILE A 81 0.18 4.64 14.80
CA ILE A 81 -1.00 4.66 13.95
C ILE A 81 -1.08 6.07 13.38
N GLY A 82 -0.99 6.17 12.06
CA GLY A 82 -1.23 7.42 11.38
C GLY A 82 -2.25 7.26 10.26
N LYS A 83 -2.81 8.38 9.84
CA LYS A 83 -3.67 8.45 8.67
C LYS A 83 -2.95 9.28 7.62
N ILE A 84 -3.03 8.80 6.40
CA ILE A 84 -2.49 9.48 5.23
C ILE A 84 -3.67 9.78 4.32
N LYS A 85 -3.80 11.04 3.93
CA LYS A 85 -4.73 11.42 2.88
C LYS A 85 -4.10 11.05 1.53
N LEU A 86 -4.76 10.19 0.76
CA LEU A 86 -4.27 9.80 -0.55
C LEU A 86 -4.66 10.87 -1.56
N THR A 87 -3.68 11.39 -2.29
CA THR A 87 -3.91 12.23 -3.46
C THR A 87 -3.93 11.36 -4.72
N PRO A 88 -4.48 11.84 -5.85
CA PRO A 88 -4.49 11.10 -7.11
C PRO A 88 -3.11 10.64 -7.61
N ASP A 89 -2.05 11.34 -7.20
CA ASP A 89 -0.68 11.04 -7.62
C ASP A 89 0.01 9.98 -6.77
N ILE A 90 -0.60 9.52 -5.68
CA ILE A 90 0.02 8.59 -4.74
C ILE A 90 -0.71 7.23 -4.76
N ALA A 91 0.08 6.17 -4.87
CA ALA A 91 -0.35 4.81 -4.58
C ALA A 91 0.34 4.29 -3.31
N VAL A 92 -0.38 3.48 -2.54
CA VAL A 92 0.17 2.69 -1.45
C VAL A 92 0.27 1.25 -1.91
N VAL A 93 1.44 0.65 -1.76
CA VAL A 93 1.65 -0.77 -2.03
C VAL A 93 1.91 -1.43 -0.69
N GLU A 94 1.00 -2.29 -0.25
CA GLU A 94 1.03 -2.95 1.05
C GLU A 94 1.34 -4.44 0.88
N ASN A 95 2.47 -4.90 1.41
CA ASN A 95 2.75 -6.32 1.59
C ASN A 95 2.20 -6.81 2.93
N VAL A 96 1.54 -7.97 2.92
CA VAL A 96 0.96 -8.60 4.11
C VAL A 96 1.73 -9.85 4.46
N ILE A 97 2.30 -9.90 5.66
CA ILE A 97 2.93 -11.08 6.24
C ILE A 97 2.02 -11.62 7.34
N PHE A 98 1.77 -12.93 7.37
CA PHE A 98 1.01 -13.58 8.45
C PHE A 98 1.75 -14.83 8.92
N CYS A 99 2.04 -14.91 10.22
CA CYS A 99 2.81 -15.97 10.86
C CYS A 99 4.11 -16.28 10.10
N GLY A 100 4.83 -15.23 9.67
CA GLY A 100 6.07 -15.34 8.90
C GLY A 100 5.91 -15.74 7.43
N LYS A 101 4.67 -15.87 6.92
CA LYS A 101 4.39 -16.21 5.52
C LYS A 101 3.85 -14.99 4.77
N ASP A 102 4.41 -14.73 3.59
CA ASP A 102 3.91 -13.71 2.67
C ASP A 102 2.52 -14.12 2.13
N LEU A 103 1.51 -13.29 2.40
CA LEU A 103 0.13 -13.48 1.98
C LEU A 103 -0.26 -12.73 0.72
N GLY A 104 0.60 -11.88 0.17
CA GLY A 104 0.25 -11.08 -1.00
C GLY A 104 0.59 -9.60 -0.87
N VAL A 105 0.34 -8.90 -1.97
CA VAL A 105 0.44 -7.45 -2.06
C VAL A 105 -0.92 -6.87 -2.43
N ARG A 106 -1.25 -5.75 -1.80
CA ARG A 106 -2.42 -4.92 -2.08
C ARG A 106 -1.96 -3.55 -2.54
N VAL A 107 -2.70 -2.95 -3.44
CA VAL A 107 -2.45 -1.58 -3.92
C VAL A 107 -3.67 -0.74 -3.57
N TYR A 108 -3.45 0.37 -2.90
CA TYR A 108 -4.48 1.36 -2.61
C TYR A 108 -4.18 2.64 -3.40
N VAL A 109 -5.19 3.18 -4.06
CA VAL A 109 -5.08 4.42 -4.86
C VAL A 109 -6.28 5.31 -4.60
N HIS A 110 -6.15 6.60 -4.92
CA HIS A 110 -7.28 7.52 -4.90
C HIS A 110 -8.42 7.05 -5.84
N PRO A 111 -9.70 7.31 -5.51
CA PRO A 111 -10.83 6.96 -6.39
C PRO A 111 -10.72 7.48 -7.83
N ASP A 112 -10.20 8.70 -8.02
CA ASP A 112 -10.04 9.30 -9.35
C ASP A 112 -9.05 8.49 -10.20
N THR A 113 -7.86 8.23 -9.65
CA THR A 113 -6.83 7.40 -10.27
C THR A 113 -7.32 5.99 -10.56
N PHE A 114 -8.13 5.43 -9.65
CA PHE A 114 -8.74 4.11 -9.84
C PHE A 114 -9.65 4.10 -11.07
N ALA A 115 -10.51 5.11 -11.21
CA ALA A 115 -11.44 5.25 -12.33
C ALA A 115 -10.71 5.48 -13.66
N GLU A 116 -9.59 6.19 -13.65
CA GLU A 116 -8.81 6.49 -14.86
C GLU A 116 -7.94 5.32 -15.33
N LYS A 117 -7.23 4.65 -14.41
CA LYS A 117 -6.15 3.71 -14.76
C LYS A 117 -6.48 2.23 -14.56
N PHE A 118 -7.41 1.92 -13.66
CA PHE A 118 -7.67 0.55 -13.21
C PHE A 118 -9.11 0.10 -13.43
N ASN A 119 -9.96 0.97 -14.00
CA ASN A 119 -11.34 0.63 -14.30
C ASN A 119 -11.36 -0.35 -15.48
N LYS A 120 -11.94 -1.53 -15.23
CA LYS A 120 -12.18 -2.56 -16.24
C LYS A 120 -13.64 -2.50 -16.69
#